data_AF-A0A3D3JTK1-F1
#
_entry.id   AF-A0A3D3JTK1-F1
#
_cell.length_a   1.000
_cell.length_b   1.000
_cell.length_c   1.000
_cell.angle_alpha   90.00
_cell.angle_beta   90.00
_cell.angle_gamma   90.00
#
_symmetry.space_group_name_H-M   'P 1'
#
loop_
_entity.id
_entity.type
_entity.pdbx_description
1 polymer ?
#
loop_
_entity_poly.entity_id
_entity_poly.type
_entity_poly.pdbx_seq_one_letter_code
_entity_poly.pdbx_strand_id
1 'polypeptide(L)'
;SDRRAIAAAMETLTAGRFALTIFPEGNVQFTNDSVEAFLQGAAFIALKAAKSLDGPGDIHAVPVSIKATHVTDARPAICQRLTDIAVTAGTGFDRDRDFQNELRRIGMIVLRRELEQHDYPLPEGADDDLGTVLR
;
A
#
# COMPACT_ATOMS: atom_id res chain seq x y z
N SER A 1 20.11 13.43 -4.29
CA SER A 1 19.10 12.75 -5.11
C SER A 1 17.86 13.61 -5.27
N ASP A 2 17.15 14.05 -4.23
CA ASP A 2 15.89 14.80 -4.38
C ASP A 2 15.98 16.16 -5.08
N ARG A 3 17.07 16.90 -4.86
CA ARG A 3 17.26 18.24 -5.45
C ARG A 3 17.28 18.20 -6.98
N ARG A 4 17.77 17.12 -7.61
CA ARG A 4 17.76 16.97 -9.07
C ARG A 4 16.36 16.67 -9.60
N ALA A 5 15.61 15.82 -8.91
CA ALA A 5 14.22 15.51 -9.26
C ALA A 5 13.34 16.78 -9.17
N ILE A 6 13.49 17.58 -8.11
CA ILE A 6 12.77 18.85 -7.96
C ILE A 6 13.13 19.82 -9.09
N ALA A 7 14.41 19.92 -9.47
CA ALA A 7 14.83 20.79 -10.57
C ALA A 7 14.21 20.35 -11.92
N ALA A 8 14.18 19.04 -12.20
CA ALA A 8 13.55 18.50 -13.40
C ALA A 8 12.02 18.72 -13.40
N ALA A 9 11.36 18.57 -12.25
CA ALA A 9 9.94 18.85 -12.10
C ALA A 9 9.62 20.33 -12.34
N MET A 10 10.46 21.23 -11.82
CA MET A 10 10.38 22.67 -12.08
C MET A 10 10.52 22.98 -13.57
N GLU A 11 11.54 22.43 -14.23
CA GLU A 11 11.75 22.60 -15.67
C GLU A 11 10.57 22.09 -16.51
N THR A 12 10.00 20.94 -16.12
CA THR A 12 8.82 20.37 -16.79
C THR A 12 7.63 21.34 -16.76
N LEU A 13 7.36 21.92 -15.58
CA LEU A 13 6.27 22.87 -15.40
C LEU A 13 6.53 24.21 -16.10
N THR A 14 7.73 24.77 -15.98
CA THR A 14 8.04 26.09 -16.57
C THR A 14 8.21 26.04 -18.09
N ALA A 15 8.70 24.93 -18.65
CA ALA A 15 8.78 24.76 -20.09
C ALA A 15 7.39 24.60 -20.76
N GLY A 16 6.37 24.19 -20.00
CA GLY A 16 4.99 24.07 -20.47
C GLY A 16 4.76 23.01 -21.57
N ARG A 17 5.75 22.15 -21.84
CA ARG A 17 5.69 21.14 -22.91
C ARG A 17 4.93 19.88 -22.49
N PHE A 18 4.96 19.54 -21.21
CA PHE A 18 4.35 18.34 -20.65
C PHE A 18 3.69 18.64 -19.31
N ALA A 19 2.60 17.95 -19.02
CA ALA A 19 2.00 17.97 -17.69
C ALA A 19 2.88 17.18 -16.71
N LEU A 20 2.99 17.67 -15.48
CA LEU A 20 3.64 16.95 -14.39
C LEU A 20 2.59 16.17 -13.58
N THR A 21 2.70 14.85 -13.54
CA THR A 21 1.88 14.00 -12.67
C THR A 21 2.62 13.70 -11.38
N ILE A 22 2.00 13.99 -10.24
CA ILE A 22 2.57 13.74 -8.92
C ILE A 22 1.60 12.87 -8.11
N PHE A 23 2.14 11.84 -7.46
CA PHE A 23 1.44 11.08 -6.42
C PHE A 23 1.90 11.60 -5.05
N PRO A 24 1.14 12.48 -4.38
CA PRO A 24 1.60 13.20 -3.21
C PRO A 24 1.76 12.32 -1.97
N GLU A 25 1.25 11.08 -1.97
CA GLU A 25 1.38 10.12 -0.86
C GLU A 25 2.80 9.53 -0.74
N GLY A 26 3.61 9.61 -1.80
CA GLY A 26 5.02 9.20 -1.79
C GLY A 26 5.29 7.69 -1.75
N ASN A 27 4.30 6.87 -1.40
CA ASN A 27 4.37 5.41 -1.42
C ASN A 27 3.19 4.81 -2.20
N VAL A 28 3.41 3.62 -2.76
CA VAL A 28 2.33 2.82 -3.35
C VAL A 28 1.67 2.02 -2.24
N GLN A 29 0.36 2.18 -2.12
CA GLN A 29 -0.45 1.40 -1.18
C GLN A 29 -1.01 0.15 -1.86
N PHE A 30 -1.19 -0.91 -1.07
CA PHE A 30 -1.83 -2.15 -1.54
C PHE A 30 -3.36 -2.03 -1.64
N THR A 31 -3.95 -0.99 -1.05
CA THR A 31 -5.36 -0.64 -1.13
C THR A 31 -5.53 0.81 -1.58
N ASN A 32 -6.71 1.15 -2.10
CA ASN A 32 -7.07 2.51 -2.51
C ASN A 32 -8.43 2.93 -1.91
N ASP A 33 -8.80 2.33 -0.78
CA ASP A 33 -10.04 2.61 -0.07
C ASP A 33 -9.96 3.89 0.76
N SER A 34 -8.75 4.31 1.15
CA SER A 34 -8.47 5.55 1.87
C SER A 34 -7.34 6.32 1.20
N VAL A 35 -7.42 7.66 1.29
CA VAL A 35 -6.35 8.56 0.86
C VAL A 35 -5.47 8.88 2.06
N GLU A 36 -4.18 8.65 1.94
CA GLU A 36 -3.20 8.98 2.98
C GLU A 36 -2.79 10.45 2.98
N ALA A 37 -2.09 10.87 4.04
CA ALA A 37 -1.62 12.24 4.15
C ALA A 37 -0.66 12.63 3.01
N PHE A 38 -0.91 13.78 2.41
CA PHE A 38 -0.08 14.30 1.31
C PHE A 38 1.23 14.88 1.82
N LEU A 39 2.33 14.48 1.19
CA LEU A 39 3.64 15.06 1.41
C LEU A 39 3.66 16.51 0.92
N GLN A 40 4.14 17.41 1.78
CA GLN A 40 4.23 18.85 1.47
C GLN A 40 5.10 19.17 0.25
N GLY A 41 6.07 18.30 -0.08
CA GLY A 41 6.98 18.49 -1.20
C GLY A 41 6.27 18.63 -2.55
N ALA A 42 5.16 17.91 -2.75
CA ALA A 42 4.37 17.98 -3.98
C ALA A 42 3.74 19.36 -4.19
N ALA A 43 3.13 19.91 -3.13
CA ALA A 43 2.55 21.26 -3.15
C ALA A 43 3.63 22.34 -3.35
N PHE A 44 4.81 22.15 -2.77
CA PHE A 44 5.92 23.09 -2.91
C PHE A 44 6.40 23.24 -4.36
N ILE A 45 6.42 22.16 -5.14
CA ILE A 45 6.83 22.18 -6.56
C ILE A 45 5.91 23.10 -7.37
N ALA A 46 4.59 22.93 -7.25
CA ALA A 46 3.63 23.73 -8.00
C ALA A 46 3.70 25.22 -7.62
N LEU A 47 3.77 25.53 -6.32
CA LEU A 47 3.87 26.90 -5.82
C LEU A 47 5.15 27.59 -6.28
N LYS A 48 6.28 26.86 -6.26
CA LYS A 48 7.55 27.42 -6.69
C LYS A 48 7.59 27.64 -8.21
N ALA A 49 7.05 26.71 -8.99
CA ALA A 49 6.94 26.85 -10.44
C ALA A 49 6.10 28.07 -10.82
N ALA A 50 4.94 28.26 -10.19
CA ALA A 50 4.08 29.42 -10.43
C ALA A 50 4.80 30.75 -10.16
N LYS A 51 5.62 30.82 -9.10
CA LYS A 51 6.43 32.01 -8.77
C LYS A 51 7.60 32.25 -9.72
N SER A 52 8.03 31.24 -10.48
CA SER A 52 9.18 31.31 -11.40
C SER A 52 8.77 31.51 -12.86
N LEU A 53 7.47 31.67 -13.15
CA LEU A 53 7.00 32.03 -14.48
C LEU A 53 7.23 33.52 -14.72
N ASP A 54 8.20 33.83 -15.58
CA ASP A 54 8.44 35.19 -16.09
C ASP A 54 7.66 35.39 -17.40
N GLY A 55 6.37 35.69 -17.30
CA GLY A 55 5.51 35.95 -18.48
C GLY A 55 4.04 35.56 -18.30
N PRO A 56 3.20 35.71 -19.34
CA PRO A 56 1.82 35.24 -19.30
C PRO A 56 1.78 33.71 -19.27
N GLY A 57 1.32 33.15 -18.16
CA GLY A 57 1.14 31.72 -17.97
C GLY A 57 0.75 31.40 -16.54
N ASP A 58 -0.11 30.39 -16.36
CA ASP A 58 -0.58 29.95 -15.05
C ASP A 58 -0.24 28.47 -14.84
N ILE A 59 0.07 28.11 -13.59
CA ILE A 59 0.18 26.71 -13.18
C ILE A 59 -1.15 26.28 -12.58
N HIS A 60 -1.79 25.30 -13.20
CA HIS A 60 -3.04 24.71 -12.70
C HIS A 60 -2.76 23.38 -12.01
N ALA A 61 -3.29 23.20 -10.80
CA ALA A 61 -3.34 21.91 -10.14
C ALA A 61 -4.70 21.26 -10.45
N VAL A 62 -4.67 20.10 -11.13
CA VAL A 62 -5.87 19.32 -11.44
C VAL A 62 -5.93 18.13 -10.48
N PRO A 63 -6.83 18.14 -9.48
CA PRO A 63 -6.98 17.00 -8.59
C PRO A 63 -7.61 15.83 -9.34
N VAL A 64 -7.00 14.65 -9.25
CA VAL A 64 -7.52 13.42 -9.84
C VAL A 64 -7.62 12.38 -8.74
N SER A 65 -8.79 11.77 -8.60
CA SER A 65 -9.03 10.64 -7.71
C SER A 65 -9.08 9.36 -8.53
N ILE A 66 -8.36 8.33 -8.09
CA ILE A 66 -8.31 7.03 -8.76
C ILE A 66 -8.84 5.98 -7.78
N LYS A 67 -9.95 5.32 -8.14
CA LYS A 67 -10.42 4.11 -7.48
C LYS A 67 -10.32 2.95 -8.46
N ALA A 68 -9.36 2.07 -8.22
CA ALA A 68 -9.17 0.83 -8.96
C ALA A 68 -9.84 -0.32 -8.20
N THR A 69 -10.61 -1.12 -8.91
CA THR A 69 -11.16 -2.38 -8.40
C THR A 69 -10.71 -3.51 -9.32
N HIS A 70 -10.69 -4.73 -8.81
CA HIS A 70 -10.42 -5.89 -9.66
C HIS A 70 -11.59 -6.07 -10.64
N VAL A 71 -11.28 -6.09 -11.94
CA VAL A 71 -12.28 -6.31 -12.99
C VAL A 71 -12.78 -7.76 -13.04
N THR A 72 -12.06 -8.67 -12.39
CA THR A 72 -12.41 -10.09 -12.26
C THR A 72 -12.63 -10.46 -10.80
N ASP A 73 -13.38 -11.53 -10.55
CA ASP A 73 -13.45 -12.09 -9.20
C ASP A 73 -12.08 -12.67 -8.80
N ALA A 74 -11.40 -12.02 -7.85
CA ALA A 74 -10.12 -12.45 -7.33
C ALA A 74 -10.25 -13.57 -6.28
N ARG A 75 -11.45 -13.84 -5.75
CA ARG A 75 -11.69 -14.82 -4.68
C ARG A 75 -11.15 -16.21 -5.02
N PRO A 76 -11.35 -16.78 -6.24
CA PRO A 76 -10.84 -18.10 -6.55
C PRO A 76 -9.31 -18.19 -6.43
N ALA A 77 -8.58 -17.18 -6.93
CA ALA A 77 -7.13 -17.14 -6.87
C ALA A 77 -6.62 -16.98 -5.43
N ILE A 78 -7.29 -16.14 -4.63
CA ILE A 78 -6.97 -15.95 -3.21
C ILE A 78 -7.21 -17.24 -2.42
N CYS A 79 -8.37 -17.87 -2.59
CA CYS A 79 -8.72 -19.14 -1.95
C CYS A 79 -7.76 -20.26 -2.33
N GLN A 80 -7.30 -20.32 -3.58
CA GLN A 80 -6.30 -21.29 -4.00
C GLN A 80 -4.97 -21.07 -3.29
N ARG A 81 -4.46 -19.82 -3.27
CA ARG A 81 -3.22 -19.51 -2.56
C ARG A 81 -3.29 -19.84 -1.07
N LEU A 82 -4.41 -19.56 -0.42
CA LEU A 82 -4.59 -19.92 1.00
C LEU A 82 -4.68 -21.43 1.21
N THR A 83 -5.29 -22.15 0.26
CA THR A 83 -5.27 -23.62 0.26
C THR A 83 -3.83 -24.13 0.22
N ASP A 84 -3.00 -23.59 -0.67
CA ASP A 84 -1.60 -24.02 -0.84
C ASP A 84 -0.76 -23.71 0.42
N ILE A 85 -0.95 -22.53 1.03
CA ILE A 85 -0.31 -22.15 2.28
C ILE A 85 -0.75 -23.08 3.42
N ALA A 86 -2.05 -23.32 3.55
CA ALA A 86 -2.61 -24.19 4.58
C ALA A 86 -2.03 -25.61 4.49
N VAL A 87 -2.00 -26.19 3.29
CA VAL A 87 -1.43 -27.52 3.04
C VAL A 87 0.05 -27.55 3.42
N THR A 88 0.82 -26.52 3.04
CA THR A 88 2.24 -26.40 3.41
C THR A 88 2.42 -26.33 4.94
N ALA A 89 1.50 -25.65 5.61
CA ALA A 89 1.46 -25.56 7.08
C ALA A 89 0.98 -26.85 7.76
N GLY A 90 0.56 -27.87 7.03
CA GLY A 90 0.04 -29.13 7.57
C GLY A 90 -1.42 -29.08 7.99
N THR A 91 -2.19 -28.10 7.51
CA THR A 91 -3.62 -27.93 7.78
C THR A 91 -4.43 -27.84 6.48
N GLY A 92 -5.76 -27.81 6.58
CA GLY A 92 -6.66 -27.54 5.44
C GLY A 92 -7.13 -26.09 5.43
N PHE A 93 -7.70 -25.63 4.31
CA PHE A 93 -8.45 -24.37 4.22
C PHE A 93 -9.94 -24.68 4.08
N ASP A 94 -10.74 -24.20 5.03
CA ASP A 94 -12.18 -24.34 5.07
C ASP A 94 -12.84 -23.13 4.38
N ARG A 95 -13.41 -23.37 3.19
CA ARG A 95 -14.02 -22.32 2.35
C ARG A 95 -15.38 -21.85 2.86
N ASP A 96 -16.02 -22.61 3.74
CA ASP A 96 -17.36 -22.32 4.23
C ASP A 96 -17.32 -21.48 5.53
N ARG A 97 -16.14 -21.34 6.14
CA ARG A 97 -15.90 -20.41 7.26
C ARG A 97 -15.79 -18.97 6.79
N ASP A 98 -16.03 -18.05 7.73
CA ASP A 98 -15.67 -16.66 7.54
C ASP A 98 -14.19 -16.53 7.15
N PHE A 99 -13.95 -15.82 6.05
CA PHE A 99 -12.64 -15.74 5.42
C PHE A 99 -11.58 -15.12 6.32
N GLN A 100 -11.93 -14.09 7.10
CA GLN A 100 -10.99 -13.41 7.99
C GLN A 100 -10.58 -14.33 9.14
N ASN A 101 -11.54 -15.03 9.72
CA ASN A 101 -11.28 -16.00 10.78
C ASN A 101 -10.41 -17.16 10.30
N GLU A 102 -10.67 -17.66 9.09
CA GLU A 102 -9.92 -18.77 8.52
C GLU A 102 -8.50 -18.36 8.12
N LEU A 103 -8.34 -17.17 7.52
CA LEU A 103 -7.03 -16.57 7.24
C LEU A 103 -6.22 -16.42 8.54
N ARG A 104 -6.85 -15.87 9.59
CA ARG A 104 -6.23 -15.70 10.90
C ARG A 104 -5.79 -17.05 11.49
N ARG A 105 -6.65 -18.08 11.43
CA ARG A 105 -6.32 -19.44 11.92
C ARG A 105 -5.12 -20.04 11.19
N ILE A 106 -5.07 -19.95 9.86
CA ILE A 106 -3.94 -20.47 9.07
C ILE A 106 -2.67 -19.69 9.39
N GLY A 107 -2.74 -18.36 9.43
CA GLY A 107 -1.61 -17.50 9.80
C GLY A 107 -1.06 -17.84 11.18
N MET A 108 -1.94 -18.15 12.13
CA MET A 108 -1.56 -18.58 13.48
C MET A 108 -0.81 -19.90 13.51
N ILE A 109 -1.25 -20.89 12.73
CA ILE A 109 -0.58 -22.18 12.62
C ILE A 109 0.82 -22.01 12.02
N VAL A 110 0.93 -21.22 10.94
CA VAL A 110 2.21 -20.92 10.29
C VAL A 110 3.16 -20.22 11.26
N LEU A 111 2.70 -19.15 11.91
CA LEU A 111 3.51 -18.38 12.85
C LEU A 111 4.01 -19.25 14.01
N ARG A 112 3.12 -20.06 14.62
CA ARG A 112 3.50 -20.97 15.70
C ARG A 112 4.59 -21.93 15.27
N ARG A 113 4.43 -22.55 14.09
CA ARG A 113 5.42 -23.48 13.54
C ARG A 113 6.78 -22.82 13.33
N GLU A 114 6.80 -21.60 12.79
CA GLU A 114 8.05 -20.85 12.61
C GLU A 114 8.71 -20.50 13.95
N LEU A 115 7.94 -20.04 14.94
CA LEU A 115 8.48 -19.73 16.27
C LEU A 115 9.07 -20.98 16.95
N GLU A 116 8.36 -22.11 16.90
CA GLU A 116 8.83 -23.39 17.43
C GLU A 116 10.10 -23.88 16.72
N GLN A 117 10.19 -23.72 15.41
CA GLN A 117 11.40 -24.08 14.64
C GLN A 117 12.62 -23.22 15.00
N HIS A 118 12.40 -22.03 15.54
CA HIS A 118 13.44 -21.07 15.90
C HIS A 118 13.63 -20.91 17.42
N ASP A 119 13.08 -21.82 18.24
CA ASP A 119 13.16 -21.80 19.71
C ASP A 119 12.65 -20.50 20.36
N TYR A 120 11.69 -19.82 19.74
CA TYR A 120 11.02 -18.66 20.32
C TYR A 120 9.76 -19.07 21.09
N PRO A 121 9.53 -18.52 22.30
CA PRO A 121 8.32 -18.79 23.05
C PRO A 121 7.09 -18.18 22.35
N LEU A 122 5.96 -18.88 22.40
CA LEU A 122 4.67 -18.30 22.06
C LEU A 122 4.34 -17.20 23.09
N PRO A 123 3.90 -16.00 22.66
CA PRO A 123 3.49 -14.95 23.60
C PRO A 123 2.33 -15.41 24.50
N GLU A 124 2.34 -15.07 25.78
CA GLU A 124 1.25 -15.39 26.71
C GLU A 124 -0.08 -14.79 26.21
N GLY A 125 -1.15 -15.60 26.15
CA GLY A 125 -2.46 -15.19 25.60
C GLY A 125 -2.60 -15.34 24.07
N ALA A 126 -1.60 -15.91 23.39
CA ALA A 126 -1.59 -16.12 21.94
C ALA A 126 -2.67 -17.06 21.39
N ASP A 127 -3.36 -17.83 22.24
CA ASP A 127 -4.46 -18.68 21.79
C ASP A 127 -5.72 -17.88 21.40
N ASP A 128 -5.92 -16.67 21.95
CA ASP A 128 -7.14 -15.90 21.71
C ASP A 128 -6.94 -14.57 20.95
N ASP A 129 -5.79 -13.89 21.00
CA ASP A 129 -5.55 -12.70 20.15
C ASP A 129 -4.10 -12.18 20.04
N LEU A 130 -3.30 -12.76 19.15
CA LEU A 130 -1.96 -12.24 18.81
C LEU A 130 -1.94 -10.87 18.12
N GLY A 131 -3.06 -10.43 17.54
CA GLY A 131 -3.19 -9.08 16.98
C GLY A 131 -3.09 -7.98 18.04
N THR A 132 -3.39 -8.32 19.29
CA THR A 132 -3.27 -7.41 20.45
C THR A 132 -1.86 -7.42 21.04
N VAL A 133 -1.12 -8.52 20.86
CA VAL A 133 0.22 -8.72 21.45
C VAL A 133 1.35 -8.20 20.55
N LEU A 134 1.12 -8.11 19.23
CA LEU A 134 2.11 -7.66 18.24
C LEU A 134 1.97 -6.18 17.83
N ARG A 135 1.19 -5.38 18.58
CA ARG A 135 1.11 -3.92 18.40
C ARG A 135 2.11 -3.17 19.26
#